data_AF-A0A9E5G0T0-F1
#
_entry.id   AF-A0A9E5G0T0-F1
#
_cell.length_a   1.000
_cell.length_b   1.000
_cell.length_c   1.000
_cell.angle_alpha   90.00
_cell.angle_beta   90.00
_cell.angle_gamma   90.00
#
_symmetry.space_group_name_H-M   'P 1'
#
loop_
_entity.id
_entity.type
_entity.pdbx_description
1 polymer ?
#
loop_
_entity_poly.entity_id
_entity_poly.type
_entity_poly.pdbx_seq_one_letter_code
_entity_poly.pdbx_strand_id
1 'polypeptide(L)'
;MHDSAQAAARRAIAARGERADLTLALAESLWGIGGDAALAEAFTLYEQVTRAVPEQSSAWWLCQTRRLQILDRVNRSTEAIAPKVARLKAIDPALGGPAFAASMLEVAARHE
;
A
#
# COMPACT_ATOMS: atom_id res chain seq x y z
N MET A 1 -10.44 -18.23 7.86
CA MET A 1 -8.96 -18.37 7.81
C MET A 1 -8.27 -17.01 7.91
N HIS A 2 -8.82 -15.94 7.31
CA HIS A 2 -8.24 -14.59 7.33
C HIS A 2 -8.17 -13.94 8.72
N ASP A 3 -9.18 -14.13 9.58
CA ASP A 3 -9.21 -13.54 10.94
C ASP A 3 -8.07 -14.02 11.84
N SER A 4 -7.69 -15.29 11.73
CA SER A 4 -6.60 -15.88 12.52
C SER A 4 -5.23 -15.30 12.15
N ALA A 5 -5.02 -14.99 10.87
CA ALA A 5 -3.77 -14.38 10.38
C ALA A 5 -3.61 -12.95 10.89
N GLN A 6 -4.68 -12.15 10.87
CA GLN A 6 -4.65 -10.79 11.41
C GLN A 6 -4.40 -10.77 12.92
N ALA A 7 -5.10 -11.62 13.67
CA ALA A 7 -4.92 -11.73 15.11
C ALA A 7 -3.50 -12.19 15.49
N ALA A 8 -2.87 -13.04 14.68
CA ALA A 8 -1.48 -13.42 14.86
C ALA A 8 -0.52 -12.25 14.58
N ALA A 9 -0.72 -11.53 13.47
CA ALA A 9 0.12 -10.39 13.10
C ALA A 9 0.06 -9.27 14.14
N ARG A 10 -1.14 -8.89 14.59
CA ARG A 10 -1.33 -7.86 15.64
C ARG A 10 -0.65 -8.24 16.94
N ARG A 11 -0.77 -9.49 17.39
CA ARG A 11 -0.08 -9.98 18.59
C ARG A 11 1.43 -9.96 18.43
N ALA A 12 1.93 -10.32 17.25
CA ALA A 12 3.37 -10.31 16.99
C ALA A 12 3.95 -8.88 16.99
N ILE A 13 3.23 -7.90 16.41
CA ILE A 13 3.60 -6.47 16.48
C ILE A 13 3.62 -6.00 17.93
N ALA A 14 2.57 -6.28 18.70
CA ALA A 14 2.50 -5.90 20.11
C ALA A 14 3.61 -6.51 20.96
N ALA A 15 4.05 -7.73 20.66
CA ALA A 15 5.05 -8.46 21.44
C ALA A 15 6.51 -8.16 21.04
N ARG A 16 6.77 -7.79 19.78
CA ARG A 16 8.14 -7.68 19.23
C ARG A 16 8.55 -6.27 18.81
N GLY A 17 7.66 -5.28 18.96
CA GLY A 17 7.87 -3.91 18.50
C GLY A 17 7.51 -3.73 17.03
N GLU A 18 7.50 -2.47 16.56
CA GLU A 18 7.18 -2.11 15.18
C GLU A 18 8.19 -2.71 14.19
N ARG A 19 7.79 -3.83 13.60
CA ARG A 19 8.53 -4.53 12.56
C ARG A 19 7.82 -4.33 11.24
N ALA A 20 8.47 -3.59 10.33
CA ALA A 20 7.88 -3.20 9.06
C ALA A 20 7.35 -4.38 8.23
N ASP A 21 7.99 -5.55 8.31
CA ASP A 21 7.54 -6.77 7.64
C ASP A 21 6.24 -7.35 8.22
N LEU A 22 6.07 -7.31 9.55
CA LEU A 22 4.81 -7.73 10.20
C LEU A 22 3.67 -6.74 9.92
N THR A 23 3.98 -5.45 9.95
CA THR A 23 3.03 -4.39 9.60
C THR A 23 2.59 -4.51 8.14
N LEU A 24 3.53 -4.78 7.23
CA LEU A 24 3.24 -5.01 5.81
C LEU A 24 2.36 -6.26 5.61
N ALA A 25 2.67 -7.37 6.30
CA ALA A 25 1.86 -8.57 6.20
C ALA A 25 0.41 -8.36 6.68
N LEU A 26 0.21 -7.58 7.75
CA LEU A 26 -1.12 -7.19 8.20
C LEU A 26 -1.83 -6.31 7.16
N ALA A 27 -1.15 -5.33 6.59
CA ALA A 27 -1.70 -4.43 5.58
C ALA A 27 -2.14 -5.20 4.31
N GLU A 28 -1.32 -6.13 3.80
CA GLU A 28 -1.68 -6.97 2.64
C GLU A 28 -2.85 -7.91 2.98
N SER A 29 -2.94 -8.42 4.21
CA SER A 29 -4.10 -9.21 4.64
C SER A 29 -5.38 -8.38 4.67
N LEU A 30 -5.34 -7.16 5.18
CA LEU A 30 -6.49 -6.24 5.21
C LEU A 30 -6.91 -5.81 3.80
N TRP A 31 -5.93 -5.55 2.92
CA TRP A 31 -6.16 -5.31 1.50
C TRP A 31 -6.87 -6.48 0.81
N GLY A 32 -6.44 -7.71 1.09
CA GLY A 32 -7.05 -8.92 0.54
C GLY A 32 -8.49 -9.15 0.99
N ILE A 33 -8.82 -8.85 2.26
CA ILE A 33 -10.21 -8.90 2.75
C ILE A 33 -11.06 -7.81 2.10
N GLY A 34 -10.54 -6.59 2.03
CA GLY A 34 -11.26 -5.44 1.50
C GLY A 34 -12.40 -4.96 2.42
N GLY A 35 -13.28 -4.11 1.87
CA GLY A 35 -14.28 -3.37 2.63
C GLY A 35 -13.70 -2.11 3.28
N ASP A 36 -14.52 -1.07 3.39
CA ASP A 36 -14.07 0.30 3.70
C ASP A 36 -13.22 0.39 4.97
N ALA A 37 -13.63 -0.30 6.04
CA ALA A 37 -12.90 -0.29 7.31
C ALA A 37 -11.51 -0.94 7.20
N ALA A 38 -11.42 -2.11 6.56
CA ALA A 38 -10.15 -2.80 6.38
C ALA A 38 -9.23 -2.05 5.40
N LEU A 39 -9.79 -1.46 4.34
CA LEU A 39 -9.03 -0.65 3.39
C LEU A 39 -8.50 0.64 4.02
N ALA A 40 -9.28 1.30 4.89
CA ALA A 40 -8.84 2.47 5.63
C ALA A 40 -7.69 2.14 6.60
N GLU A 41 -7.78 1.00 7.28
CA GLU A 41 -6.71 0.54 8.15
C GLU A 41 -5.46 0.16 7.34
N ALA A 42 -5.61 -0.63 6.27
CA ALA A 42 -4.51 -0.99 5.38
C ALA A 42 -3.79 0.25 4.85
N PHE A 43 -4.53 1.29 4.44
CA PHE A 43 -3.95 2.55 3.96
C PHE A 43 -3.01 3.19 4.98
N THR A 44 -3.43 3.21 6.26
CA THR A 44 -2.62 3.74 7.37
C THR A 44 -1.37 2.90 7.61
N LEU A 45 -1.51 1.57 7.60
CA LEU A 45 -0.38 0.65 7.79
C LEU A 45 0.65 0.76 6.66
N TYR A 46 0.22 0.89 5.39
CA TYR A 46 1.15 1.12 4.28
C TYR A 46 1.91 2.43 4.45
N GLU A 47 1.27 3.49 4.95
CA GLU A 47 1.97 4.74 5.24
C GLU A 47 3.03 4.56 6.34
N GLN A 48 2.72 3.83 7.40
CA GLN A 48 3.69 3.50 8.45
C GLN A 48 4.88 2.70 7.87
N VAL A 49 4.62 1.67 7.05
CA VAL A 49 5.68 0.87 6.42
C VAL A 49 6.56 1.75 5.53
N THR A 50 6.00 2.64 4.71
CA THR A 50 6.81 3.51 3.83
C THR A 50 7.79 4.41 4.57
N ARG A 51 7.51 4.75 5.83
CA ARG A 51 8.41 5.55 6.68
C ARG A 51 9.50 4.70 7.35
N ALA A 52 9.28 3.40 7.47
CA ALA A 52 10.15 2.47 8.19
C ALA A 52 11.09 1.66 7.28
N VAL A 53 10.81 1.61 5.97
CA VAL A 53 11.64 0.87 4.99
C VAL A 53 12.43 1.82 4.10
N PRO A 54 13.56 1.39 3.51
CA PRO A 54 14.30 2.21 2.56
C PRO A 54 13.43 2.63 1.36
N GLU A 55 13.56 3.89 0.96
CA GLU A 55 12.92 4.40 -0.27
C GLU A 55 13.35 3.56 -1.48
N GLN A 56 12.45 3.38 -2.44
CA GLN A 56 12.63 2.57 -3.65
C GLN A 56 12.87 1.06 -3.42
N SER A 57 12.83 0.56 -2.19
CA SER A 57 12.78 -0.88 -1.93
C SER A 57 11.47 -1.49 -2.45
N SER A 58 11.44 -2.82 -2.69
CA SER A 58 10.23 -3.51 -3.14
C SER A 58 9.04 -3.32 -2.19
N ALA A 59 9.30 -3.29 -0.88
CA ALA A 59 8.26 -3.03 0.13
C ALA A 59 7.71 -1.60 0.01
N TRP A 60 8.58 -0.62 -0.23
CA TRP A 60 8.18 0.78 -0.43
C TRP A 60 7.29 0.92 -1.68
N TRP A 61 7.71 0.36 -2.82
CA TRP A 61 6.94 0.40 -4.06
C TRP A 61 5.59 -0.31 -3.98
N LEU A 62 5.54 -1.46 -3.29
CA LEU A 62 4.28 -2.15 -3.01
C LEU A 62 3.32 -1.25 -2.23
N CYS A 63 3.80 -0.60 -1.17
CA CYS A 63 2.99 0.30 -0.36
C CYS A 63 2.44 1.49 -1.17
N GLN A 64 3.26 2.10 -2.04
CA GLN A 64 2.79 3.18 -2.91
C GLN A 64 1.70 2.69 -3.87
N THR A 65 1.90 1.52 -4.49
CA THR A 65 0.93 0.91 -5.40
C THR A 65 -0.40 0.66 -4.70
N ARG A 66 -0.38 0.03 -3.52
CA ARG A 66 -1.58 -0.30 -2.77
C ARG A 66 -2.35 0.93 -2.32
N ARG A 67 -1.65 1.99 -1.89
CA ARG A 67 -2.31 3.24 -1.50
C ARG A 67 -3.06 3.87 -2.67
N LEU A 68 -2.50 3.88 -3.89
CA LEU A 68 -3.20 4.35 -5.08
C LEU A 68 -4.42 3.48 -5.41
N GLN A 69 -4.26 2.16 -5.36
CA GLN A 69 -5.35 1.21 -5.59
C GLN A 69 -6.48 1.33 -4.55
N ILE A 70 -6.16 1.68 -3.30
CA ILE A 70 -7.17 1.96 -2.28
C ILE A 70 -7.97 3.21 -2.65
N LEU A 71 -7.31 4.33 -2.99
CA LEU A 71 -8.00 5.57 -3.38
C LEU A 71 -8.98 5.34 -4.55
N ASP A 72 -8.52 4.60 -5.56
CA ASP A 72 -9.34 4.15 -6.69
C ASP A 72 -10.53 3.30 -6.23
N ARG A 73 -10.26 2.23 -5.45
CA ARG A 73 -11.27 1.26 -5.04
C ARG A 73 -12.35 1.83 -4.12
N VAL A 74 -12.00 2.77 -3.23
CA VAL A 74 -12.98 3.44 -2.37
C VAL A 74 -13.64 4.65 -3.03
N ASN A 75 -13.21 5.00 -4.25
CA ASN A 75 -13.64 6.17 -5.00
C ASN A 75 -13.61 7.46 -4.16
N ARG A 76 -12.50 7.67 -3.44
CA ARG A 76 -12.27 8.87 -2.61
C ARG A 76 -10.89 9.42 -2.86
N SER A 77 -10.82 10.75 -2.95
CA SER A 77 -9.58 11.48 -3.26
C SER A 77 -8.89 10.98 -4.53
N THR A 78 -9.68 10.62 -5.55
CA THR A 78 -9.18 10.09 -6.82
C THR A 78 -8.41 11.15 -7.60
N GLU A 79 -8.70 12.44 -7.39
CA GLU A 79 -7.94 13.57 -7.91
C GLU A 79 -6.48 13.60 -7.45
N ALA A 80 -6.16 12.90 -6.34
CA ALA A 80 -4.80 12.79 -5.84
C ALA A 80 -3.97 11.71 -6.55
N ILE A 81 -4.60 10.82 -7.34
CA ILE A 81 -3.94 9.66 -7.96
C ILE A 81 -2.92 10.11 -9.01
N ALA A 82 -3.35 10.84 -10.05
CA ALA A 82 -2.47 11.26 -11.13
C ALA A 82 -1.27 12.11 -10.64
N PRO A 83 -1.46 13.11 -9.76
CA PRO A 83 -0.34 13.86 -9.17
C PRO A 83 0.64 12.98 -8.37
N LYS A 84 0.15 11.96 -7.66
CA LYS A 84 1.02 11.03 -6.93
C LYS A 84 1.83 10.16 -7.89
N VAL A 85 1.22 9.64 -8.94
CA VAL A 85 1.95 8.85 -9.97
C VAL A 85 2.99 9.70 -10.67
N ALA A 86 2.70 10.96 -11.01
CA ALA A 86 3.68 11.88 -11.59
C ALA A 86 4.89 12.11 -10.66
N ARG A 87 4.66 12.28 -9.36
CA ARG A 87 5.75 12.40 -8.36
C ARG A 87 6.58 11.12 -8.26
N LEU A 88 5.94 9.95 -8.28
CA LEU A 88 6.65 8.67 -8.25
C LEU A 88 7.49 8.44 -9.51
N LYS A 89 6.98 8.83 -10.69
CA LYS A 89 7.74 8.81 -11.96
C LYS A 89 8.97 9.72 -11.93
N ALA A 90 8.89 10.83 -11.19
CA ALA A 90 10.03 11.74 -11.02
C ALA A 90 11.14 11.16 -10.12
N ILE A 91 10.78 10.24 -9.21
CA ILE A 91 11.75 9.50 -8.38
C ILE A 91 12.40 8.39 -9.20
N ASP A 92 11.59 7.60 -9.90
CA ASP A 92 12.04 6.53 -10.79
C ASP A 92 11.11 6.46 -12.01
N PRO A 93 11.62 6.77 -13.23
CA PRO A 93 10.84 6.66 -14.46
C PRO A 93 10.27 5.26 -14.72
N ALA A 94 10.91 4.22 -14.20
CA ALA A 94 10.44 2.84 -14.31
C ALA A 94 9.40 2.46 -13.24
N LEU A 95 9.08 3.36 -12.30
CA LEU A 95 8.11 3.15 -11.22
C LEU A 95 8.39 1.89 -10.39
N GLY A 96 9.65 1.61 -10.06
CA GLY A 96 10.05 0.41 -9.35
C GLY A 96 10.09 -0.86 -10.20
N GLY A 97 9.96 -0.72 -11.52
CA GLY A 97 10.00 -1.79 -12.50
C GLY A 97 8.63 -2.32 -12.93
N PRO A 98 8.60 -3.26 -13.90
CA PRO A 98 7.37 -3.70 -14.55
C PRO A 98 6.30 -4.24 -13.60
N ALA A 99 6.72 -4.84 -12.48
CA ALA A 99 5.82 -5.42 -11.48
C ALA A 99 4.89 -4.39 -10.83
N PHE A 100 5.32 -3.13 -10.69
CA PHE A 100 4.54 -2.07 -10.06
C PHE A 100 4.02 -1.06 -11.08
N ALA A 101 4.83 -0.73 -12.09
CA ALA A 101 4.51 0.25 -13.11
C ALA A 101 3.15 -0.02 -13.77
N ALA A 102 2.89 -1.26 -14.17
CA ALA A 102 1.63 -1.64 -14.82
C ALA A 102 0.41 -1.28 -13.96
N SER A 103 0.43 -1.62 -12.67
CA SER A 103 -0.67 -1.33 -11.74
C SER A 103 -0.85 0.17 -11.50
N MET A 104 0.23 0.93 -11.33
CA MET A 104 0.14 2.37 -11.08
C MET A 104 -0.38 3.14 -12.29
N LEU A 105 0.10 2.78 -13.49
CA LEU A 105 -0.32 3.41 -14.74
C LEU A 105 -1.78 3.10 -15.05
N GLU A 106 -2.20 1.85 -14.83
CA GLU A 106 -3.60 1.45 -15.01
C GLU A 106 -4.52 2.25 -14.08
N VAL A 107 -4.16 2.38 -12.81
CA VAL A 107 -4.95 3.17 -11.85
C VAL A 107 -4.97 4.65 -12.24
N ALA A 108 -3.85 5.24 -12.67
CA ALA A 108 -3.83 6.64 -13.11
C ALA A 108 -4.72 6.88 -14.33
N ALA A 109 -4.66 6.02 -15.34
CA ALA A 109 -5.42 6.17 -16.59
C ALA A 109 -6.94 6.14 -16.40
N ARG A 110 -7.45 5.62 -15.28
CA ARG A 110 -8.89 5.64 -14.95
C ARG A 110 -9.39 7.01 -14.47
N HIS A 111 -8.48 7.91 -14.10
CA HIS A 111 -8.76 9.21 -13.49
C HIS A 111 -8.09 10.38 -14.25
N GLU A 112 -7.68 10.15 -15.50
CA GLU A 112 -7.26 11.18 -16.47
C GLU A 112 -8.47 11.72 -17.24
#